data_AF-A0A352GK47-F1
#
_entry.id   AF-A0A352GK47-F1
#
_cell.length_a   1.000
_cell.length_b   1.000
_cell.length_c   1.000
_cell.angle_alpha   90.00
_cell.angle_beta   90.00
_cell.angle_gamma   90.00
#
_symmetry.space_group_name_H-M   'P 1'
#
loop_
_entity.id
_entity.type
_entity.pdbx_description
1 polymer ?
#
loop_
_entity_poly.entity_id
_entity_poly.type
_entity_poly.pdbx_seq_one_letter_code
_entity_poly.pdbx_strand_id
1 'polypeptide(L)' 'MAKILSPEALRQFKEDGYYTPVDVLSAAEAHDLRARIEAFEASQGAPLNGLQRNKTHLLFKWLDDLV' A
#
# COMPACT_ATOMS: atom_id res chain seq x y z
N MET A 1 -19.95 -4.62 -4.38
CA MET A 1 -19.99 -3.35 -5.14
C MET A 1 -18.71 -3.22 -5.94
N ALA A 2 -18.79 -2.77 -7.19
CA ALA A 2 -17.58 -2.50 -7.96
C ALA A 2 -16.87 -1.26 -7.39
N LYS A 3 -15.54 -1.31 -7.28
CA LYS A 3 -14.72 -0.18 -6.84
C LYS A 3 -14.55 0.81 -8.01
N ILE A 4 -15.56 1.64 -8.25
CA ILE A 4 -15.61 2.62 -9.34
C ILE A 4 -15.62 4.02 -8.76
N LEU A 5 -14.84 4.94 -9.35
CA LEU A 5 -14.81 6.34 -8.95
C LEU A 5 -16.18 7.01 -9.17
N SER A 6 -16.59 7.85 -8.23
CA SER A 6 -17.73 8.75 -8.45
C SER A 6 -17.39 9.80 -9.52
N PRO A 7 -18.40 10.45 -10.14
CA PRO A 7 -18.17 11.55 -11.07
C PRO A 7 -17.31 12.68 -10.48
N GLU A 8 -17.47 12.96 -9.19
CA GLU A 8 -16.70 13.97 -8.47
C GLU A 8 -15.25 13.54 -8.28
N ALA A 9 -15.02 12.29 -7.88
CA ALA A 9 -13.68 11.73 -7.74
C ALA A 9 -12.93 11.70 -9.08
N LEU A 10 -13.64 11.34 -10.17
CA LEU A 10 -13.09 11.36 -11.52
C LEU A 10 -12.76 12.78 -12.00
N ARG A 11 -13.60 13.77 -11.65
CA ARG A 11 -13.33 15.17 -11.99
C ARG A 11 -12.07 15.68 -11.29
N GLN A 12 -11.95 15.48 -9.97
CA GLN A 12 -10.74 15.87 -9.22
C GLN A 12 -9.50 15.19 -9.80
N PHE A 13 -9.57 13.89 -10.07
CA PHE A 13 -8.45 13.17 -10.67
C PHE A 13 -8.00 13.76 -12.01
N LYS A 14 -8.95 14.20 -12.85
CA LYS A 14 -8.65 14.81 -14.15
C LYS A 14 -8.08 16.23 -14.05
N GLU A 15 -8.56 17.02 -13.09
CA GLU A 15 -8.17 18.42 -12.92
C GLU A 15 -6.86 18.56 -12.14
N ASP A 16 -6.71 17.80 -11.05
CA ASP A 16 -5.60 17.94 -10.11
C ASP A 16 -4.51 16.87 -10.33
N GLY A 17 -4.80 15.82 -11.11
CA GLY A 17 -3.90 14.69 -11.35
C GLY A 17 -3.89 13.62 -10.24
N TYR A 18 -4.74 13.76 -9.21
CA TYR A 18 -4.89 12.80 -8.12
C TYR A 18 -6.29 12.86 -7.49
N TYR A 19 -6.66 11.81 -6.75
CA TYR A 19 -7.87 11.81 -5.91
C TYR A 19 -7.53 11.27 -4.52
N THR A 20 -8.00 11.97 -3.50
CA THR A 20 -7.77 11.64 -2.09
C THR A 20 -8.87 12.28 -1.23
N PRO A 21 -9.29 11.63 -0.13
CA PRO A 21 -8.85 10.31 0.36
C PRO A 21 -9.51 9.13 -0.37
N VAL A 22 -8.82 7.98 -0.38
CA VAL A 22 -9.38 6.68 -0.75
C VAL A 22 -9.24 5.76 0.45
N ASP A 23 -10.37 5.26 0.95
CA ASP A 23 -10.38 4.31 2.05
C ASP A 23 -10.02 2.91 1.53
N VAL A 24 -8.85 2.41 1.92
CA VAL A 24 -8.28 1.13 1.46
C VAL A 24 -8.08 0.17 2.62
N LEU A 25 -7.55 0.68 3.74
CA LEU A 25 -7.21 -0.08 4.93
C LEU A 25 -7.72 0.64 6.17
N SER A 26 -8.23 -0.13 7.13
CA SER A 26 -8.39 0.36 8.49
C SER A 26 -7.03 0.69 9.11
N ALA A 27 -7.03 1.53 10.14
CA ALA A 27 -5.81 1.87 10.88
C ALA A 27 -5.13 0.61 11.46
N ALA A 28 -5.90 -0.40 11.86
CA ALA A 28 -5.37 -1.65 12.41
C ALA A 28 -4.66 -2.49 11.34
N GLU A 29 -5.24 -2.62 10.14
CA GLU A 29 -4.62 -3.36 9.03
C GLU A 29 -3.34 -2.66 8.56
N ALA A 30 -3.36 -1.32 8.45
CA ALA A 30 -2.19 -0.53 8.11
C ALA A 30 -1.05 -0.72 9.13
N HIS A 31 -1.39 -0.77 10.43
CA HIS A 31 -0.41 -1.02 11.49
C HIS A 31 0.16 -2.44 11.41
N ASP A 32 -0.67 -3.46 11.20
CA ASP A 32 -0.23 -4.86 11.11
C ASP A 32 0.74 -5.07 9.93
N LEU A 33 0.42 -4.56 8.75
CA LEU A 33 1.30 -4.65 7.58
C LEU A 33 2.63 -3.95 7.82
N ARG A 34 2.61 -2.78 8.46
CA ARG A 34 3.83 -2.05 8.81
C ARG A 34 4.70 -2.83 9.79
N ALA A 35 4.11 -3.41 10.83
CA ALA A 35 4.85 -4.20 11.81
C ALA A 35 5.55 -5.41 11.19
N ARG A 36 4.94 -6.05 10.17
CA ARG A 36 5.57 -7.15 9.42
C ARG A 36 6.79 -6.71 8.61
N ILE A 37 6.74 -5.53 7.99
CA ILE A 37 7.91 -4.94 7.31
C ILE A 37 9.03 -4.71 8.33
N GLU A 38 8.74 -4.04 9.44
CA GLU A 38 9.72 -3.68 10.47
C GLU A 38 10.34 -4.94 11.12
N ALA A 39 9.54 -5.98 11.35
CA ALA A 39 10.03 -7.27 11.85
C ALA A 39 10.98 -7.95 10.86
N PHE A 40 10.67 -7.90 9.55
CA PHE A 40 11.56 -8.42 8.52
C PHE A 40 12.88 -7.63 8.47
N GLU A 41 12.82 -6.30 8.47
CA GLU A 41 14.00 -5.43 8.49
C GLU A 41 14.89 -5.70 9.72
N ALA A 42 14.28 -5.89 10.90
CA ALA A 42 14.99 -6.29 12.11
C ALA A 42 15.66 -7.66 11.97
N SER A 43 14.98 -8.64 11.36
CA SER A 43 15.52 -9.99 11.18
C SER A 43 16.73 -10.05 10.24
N GLN A 44 16.81 -9.16 9.24
CA GLN A 44 17.96 -9.06 8.34
C GLN A 44 19.02 -8.06 8.83
N GLY A 45 18.75 -7.31 9.90
CA GLY A 45 19.67 -6.33 10.48
C GLY A 45 19.85 -5.05 9.64
N ALA A 46 18.97 -4.80 8.68
CA ALA A 46 19.03 -3.65 7.79
C ALA A 46 17.63 -3.30 7.25
N PRO A 47 17.38 -2.02 6.87
CA PRO A 47 16.18 -1.66 6.13
C PRO A 47 16.09 -2.43 4.80
N LEU A 48 14.89 -2.53 4.23
CA LEU A 48 14.72 -3.07 2.87
C LEU A 48 15.70 -2.35 1.93
N ASN A 49 16.48 -3.07 1.14
CA ASN A 49 17.35 -2.44 0.15
C ASN A 49 16.57 -2.06 -1.12
N GLY A 50 17.23 -1.41 -2.09
CA GLY A 50 16.57 -0.95 -3.33
C GLY A 50 15.88 -2.06 -4.13
N LEU A 51 16.47 -3.26 -4.17
CA LEU A 51 15.89 -4.41 -4.86
C LEU A 51 14.70 -5.00 -4.10
N GLN A 52 14.73 -4.95 -2.77
CA GLN A 52 13.64 -5.42 -1.93
C GLN A 52 12.44 -4.46 -1.89
N ARG A 53 12.67 -3.15 -2.10
CA ARG A 53 11.59 -2.14 -2.16
C ARG A 53 10.84 -2.15 -3.50
N ASN A 54 11.47 -2.63 -4.57
CA ASN A 54 10.82 -2.73 -5.87
C ASN A 54 10.01 -4.04 -5.92
N LYS A 55 8.69 -3.93 -6.19
CA LYS A 55 7.79 -5.09 -6.26
C LYS A 55 7.86 -5.99 -5.02
N THR A 56 7.85 -5.38 -3.84
CA THR A 56 7.93 -6.05 -2.54
C THR A 56 6.85 -7.13 -2.34
N HIS A 57 5.71 -7.03 -3.03
CA HIS A 57 4.67 -8.06 -3.09
C HIS A 57 5.18 -9.41 -3.65
N LEU A 58 6.20 -9.43 -4.51
CA LEU A 58 6.82 -10.67 -4.99
C LEU A 58 7.63 -11.40 -3.92
N LEU A 59 8.03 -10.70 -2.87
CA LEU A 59 8.81 -11.26 -1.76
C LEU A 59 7.92 -11.68 -0.59
N PHE A 60 6.77 -11.03 -0.43
CA PHE A 60 5.90 -11.22 0.73
C PHE A 60 4.45 -11.41 0.32
N LYS A 61 3.92 -12.60 0.60
CA LYS A 61 2.51 -12.95 0.34
C LYS A 61 1.51 -11.97 0.95
N TRP A 62 1.81 -11.45 2.15
CA TRP A 62 0.94 -10.50 2.85
C TRP A 62 0.92 -9.10 2.23
N LEU A 63 1.91 -8.73 1.41
CA LEU A 63 1.83 -7.53 0.56
C LEU A 63 1.17 -7.82 -0.78
N ASP A 64 1.33 -9.03 -1.30
CA ASP A 64 0.61 -9.48 -2.49
C ASP A 64 -0.92 -9.49 -2.27
N ASP A 65 -1.39 -9.85 -1.07
CA ASP A 65 -2.81 -9.76 -0.71
C ASP A 65 -3.37 -8.31 -0.72
N LEU A 66 -2.52 -7.29 -0.72
CA LEU A 66 -2.92 -5.88 -0.77
C LEU A 66 -3.07 -5.34 -2.21
N VAL A 67 -2.41 -5.96 -3.20
CA VAL A 67 -2.23 -5.40 -4.57
C VAL A 67 -3.27 -5.93 -5.55
#